data_AF-A0A505HW15-F1
#
_entry.id   AF-A0A505HW15-F1
#
_cell.length_a   1.000
_cell.length_b   1.000
_cell.length_c   1.000
_cell.angle_alpha   90.00
_cell.angle_beta   90.00
_cell.angle_gamma   90.00
#
_symmetry.space_group_name_H-M   'P 1'
#
loop_
_entity.id
_entity.type
_entity.pdbx_description
1 polymer ?
#
loop_
_entity_poly.entity_id
_entity_poly.type
_entity_poly.pdbx_seq_one_letter_code
_entity_poly.pdbx_strand_id
1 'polypeptide(L)'
;MRELLTKIEQATGLDRVGDRLQRAVQGTLRSQRVRDALHGVWLGHPLHPAMVQVPVGAWISAAVVDLLPGQRRAATALVGLGTVSALPAAVAGLNDWATLSRDQRRIGLVHAAANTVGLALYAGSLAARLNGRHGLGRALSYLGLSAASGGAYLGGHLAYKQGAQASQSVSELHLISDGWHRVGDLGSLPRHELVTKKIDDVSVILYRDGDDVTVMLERCPHQSGPLAEGTVEQIDGHACVVCPWHGSAFRLNGGEVVHGPAANDQIVLPTRVVSGRVEARLP
;
A
#
# COMPACT_ATOMS: atom_id res chain seq x y z
N MET A 1 -6.39 19.22 16.45
CA MET A 1 -6.34 18.07 15.52
C MET A 1 -4.94 17.50 15.35
N ARG A 2 -3.93 18.29 14.94
CA ARG A 2 -2.53 17.80 14.77
C ARG A 2 -1.94 17.14 16.03
N GLU A 3 -2.11 17.77 17.18
CA GLU A 3 -1.63 17.25 18.47
C GLU A 3 -2.29 15.90 18.85
N LEU A 4 -3.56 15.71 18.49
CA LEU A 4 -4.28 14.46 18.74
C LEU A 4 -3.74 13.32 17.85
N LEU A 5 -3.39 13.60 16.61
CA LEU A 5 -2.75 12.63 15.71
C LEU A 5 -1.37 12.20 16.23
N THR A 6 -0.54 13.15 16.66
CA THR A 6 0.76 12.83 17.27
C THR A 6 0.61 12.00 18.54
N LYS A 7 -0.40 12.27 19.36
CA LYS A 7 -0.70 11.43 20.54
C LYS A 7 -1.05 9.99 20.16
N ILE A 8 -1.79 9.78 19.07
CA ILE A 8 -2.11 8.44 18.58
C ILE A 8 -0.87 7.75 17.99
N GLU A 9 -0.06 8.46 17.20
CA GLU A 9 1.22 7.94 16.65
C GLU A 9 2.15 7.43 17.76
N GLN A 10 2.13 8.07 18.93
CA GLN A 10 2.96 7.73 20.08
C GLN A 10 2.25 6.80 21.10
N ALA A 11 1.02 6.38 20.83
CA ALA A 11 0.23 5.57 21.76
C ALA A 11 0.70 4.10 21.77
N THR A 12 1.83 3.83 22.42
CA THR A 12 2.44 2.49 22.56
C THR A 12 1.49 1.47 23.20
N GLY A 13 0.50 1.91 23.98
CA GLY A 13 -0.55 1.04 24.53
C GLY A 13 -1.38 0.30 23.46
N LEU A 14 -1.44 0.82 22.23
CA LEU A 14 -2.11 0.17 21.10
C LEU A 14 -1.30 -0.99 20.50
N ASP A 15 0.02 -1.04 20.73
CA ASP A 15 0.90 -2.04 20.12
C ASP A 15 0.50 -3.47 20.48
N ARG A 16 0.09 -3.70 21.73
CA ARG A 16 -0.32 -5.04 22.17
C ARG A 16 -1.53 -5.57 21.39
N VAL A 17 -2.49 -4.69 21.10
CA VAL A 17 -3.67 -5.04 20.31
C VAL A 17 -3.27 -5.19 18.84
N GLY A 18 -2.48 -4.24 18.32
CA GLY A 18 -1.95 -4.28 16.96
C GLY A 18 -1.15 -5.55 16.65
N ASP A 19 -0.21 -5.94 17.50
CA ASP A 19 0.64 -7.12 17.30
C ASP A 19 -0.15 -8.44 17.39
N ARG A 20 -1.26 -8.47 18.12
CA ARG A 20 -2.17 -9.63 18.14
C ARG A 20 -2.98 -9.71 16.85
N LEU A 21 -3.57 -8.59 16.42
CA LEU A 21 -4.37 -8.53 15.20
C LEU A 21 -3.50 -8.77 13.96
N GLN A 22 -2.30 -8.19 13.90
CA GLN A 22 -1.35 -8.42 12.81
C GLN A 22 -1.03 -9.91 12.64
N ARG A 23 -0.68 -10.60 13.74
CA ARG A 23 -0.42 -12.05 13.71
C ARG A 23 -1.65 -12.85 13.30
N ALA A 24 -2.84 -12.44 13.73
CA ALA A 24 -4.09 -13.08 13.29
C ALA A 24 -4.29 -12.92 11.77
N VAL A 25 -4.15 -11.70 11.24
CA VAL A 25 -4.28 -11.42 9.80
C VAL A 25 -3.26 -12.24 8.99
N GLN A 26 -1.99 -12.20 9.36
CA GLN A 26 -0.93 -12.96 8.68
C GLN A 26 -1.15 -14.48 8.82
N GLY A 27 -1.67 -14.93 9.97
CA GLY A 27 -2.00 -16.32 10.23
C GLY A 27 -3.21 -16.84 9.44
N THR A 28 -4.15 -15.96 9.09
CA THR A 28 -5.34 -16.28 8.27
C THR A 28 -5.05 -16.17 6.78
N LEU A 29 -4.39 -15.09 6.33
CA LEU A 29 -4.03 -14.85 4.93
C LEU A 29 -2.67 -15.50 4.59
N ARG A 30 -2.60 -16.83 4.64
CA ARG A 30 -1.35 -17.58 4.46
C ARG A 30 -0.87 -17.68 3.02
N SER A 31 -1.77 -17.66 2.05
CA SER A 31 -1.42 -17.79 0.63
C SER A 31 -0.78 -16.51 0.11
N GLN A 32 0.44 -16.60 -0.42
CA GLN A 32 1.14 -15.48 -1.05
C GLN A 32 0.32 -14.89 -2.20
N ARG A 33 -0.25 -15.73 -3.07
CA ARG A 33 -1.11 -15.29 -4.18
C ARG A 33 -2.30 -14.45 -3.73
N VAL A 34 -2.91 -14.80 -2.58
CA VAL A 34 -4.03 -14.03 -2.02
C VAL A 34 -3.54 -12.70 -1.46
N ARG A 35 -2.40 -12.69 -0.76
CA ARG A 35 -1.80 -11.44 -0.26
C ARG A 35 -1.42 -10.52 -1.41
N ASP A 36 -0.79 -11.02 -2.46
CA ASP A 36 -0.40 -10.25 -3.65
C ASP A 36 -1.62 -9.65 -4.35
N ALA A 37 -2.69 -10.44 -4.48
CA ALA A 37 -3.96 -9.96 -5.04
C ALA A 37 -4.55 -8.81 -4.21
N LEU A 38 -4.51 -8.93 -2.87
CA LEU A 38 -5.04 -7.93 -1.93
C LEU A 38 -4.14 -6.68 -1.82
N HIS A 39 -2.83 -6.82 -1.97
CA HIS A 39 -1.89 -5.69 -2.06
C HIS A 39 -2.04 -4.94 -3.40
N GLY A 40 -2.60 -5.59 -4.44
CA GLY A 40 -2.74 -4.98 -5.76
C GLY A 40 -1.49 -5.11 -6.63
N VAL A 41 -0.67 -6.14 -6.41
CA VAL A 41 0.53 -6.42 -7.23
C VAL A 41 0.17 -6.52 -8.72
N TRP A 42 -0.93 -7.21 -9.04
CA TRP A 42 -1.45 -7.33 -10.42
C TRP A 42 -1.95 -6.02 -11.03
N LEU A 43 -2.28 -5.04 -10.18
CA LEU A 43 -2.83 -3.75 -10.56
C LEU A 43 -1.71 -2.71 -10.77
N GLY A 44 -0.52 -2.97 -10.23
CA GLY A 44 0.60 -2.03 -10.25
C GLY A 44 0.46 -0.89 -9.23
N HIS A 45 -0.55 -0.95 -8.35
CA HIS A 45 -0.76 0.01 -7.27
C HIS A 45 -1.69 -0.57 -6.18
N PRO A 46 -1.73 0.01 -4.97
CA PRO A 46 -2.53 -0.51 -3.86
C PRO A 46 -4.01 -0.68 -4.21
N LEU A 47 -4.58 -1.86 -3.89
CA LEU A 47 -5.97 -2.20 -4.19
C LEU A 47 -6.97 -1.51 -3.25
N HIS A 48 -6.65 -1.40 -1.94
CA HIS A 48 -7.56 -0.83 -0.95
C HIS A 48 -8.06 0.60 -1.32
N PRO A 49 -7.18 1.58 -1.67
CA PRO A 49 -7.61 2.91 -2.10
C PRO A 49 -8.48 2.91 -3.36
N ALA A 50 -8.27 1.98 -4.29
CA ALA A 50 -9.11 1.85 -5.48
C ALA A 50 -10.52 1.34 -5.11
N MET A 51 -10.60 0.35 -4.22
CA MET A 51 -11.87 -0.26 -3.83
C MET A 51 -12.76 0.67 -2.99
N VAL A 52 -12.18 1.52 -2.14
CA VAL A 52 -12.97 2.42 -1.27
C VAL A 52 -13.74 3.50 -2.04
N GLN A 53 -13.45 3.73 -3.33
CA GLN A 53 -14.17 4.70 -4.15
C GLN A 53 -15.67 4.35 -4.24
N VAL A 54 -16.01 3.06 -4.39
CA VAL A 54 -17.39 2.59 -4.50
C VAL A 54 -18.19 2.83 -3.21
N PRO A 55 -17.77 2.34 -2.02
CA PRO A 55 -18.54 2.56 -0.81
C PRO A 55 -18.65 4.03 -0.42
N VAL A 56 -17.57 4.80 -0.53
CA VAL A 56 -17.59 6.24 -0.21
C VAL A 56 -18.52 6.99 -1.16
N GLY A 57 -18.40 6.76 -2.47
CA GLY A 57 -19.27 7.39 -3.46
C GLY A 57 -20.74 7.04 -3.27
N ALA A 58 -21.04 5.76 -3.00
CA ALA A 58 -22.40 5.31 -2.74
C ALA A 58 -23.00 5.94 -1.47
N TRP A 59 -22.23 5.99 -0.38
CA TRP A 59 -22.67 6.56 0.89
C TRP A 59 -22.86 8.08 0.88
N ILE A 60 -21.97 8.82 0.22
CA ILE A 60 -22.15 10.27 -0.01
C ILE A 60 -23.38 10.52 -0.88
N SER A 61 -23.53 9.75 -1.97
CA SER A 61 -24.70 9.86 -2.85
C SER A 61 -25.99 9.54 -2.10
N ALA A 62 -26.00 8.52 -1.26
CA ALA A 62 -27.16 8.17 -0.43
C ALA A 62 -27.55 9.33 0.51
N ALA A 63 -26.58 10.02 1.11
CA ALA A 63 -26.84 11.15 1.99
C ALA A 63 -27.52 12.31 1.25
N VAL A 64 -27.08 12.61 0.02
CA VAL A 64 -27.73 13.63 -0.84
C VAL A 64 -29.14 13.18 -1.25
N VAL A 65 -29.27 11.95 -1.74
CA VAL A 65 -30.54 11.39 -2.21
C VAL A 65 -31.58 11.29 -1.08
N ASP A 66 -31.15 11.06 0.17
CA ASP A 66 -32.02 11.06 1.36
C ASP A 66 -32.69 12.42 1.64
N LEU A 67 -32.16 13.52 1.10
CA LEU A 67 -32.76 14.85 1.19
C LEU A 67 -33.83 15.09 0.14
N LEU A 68 -33.86 14.28 -0.92
CA LEU A 68 -34.79 14.43 -2.03
C LEU A 68 -36.13 13.71 -1.75
N PRO A 69 -37.27 14.40 -1.87
CA PRO A 69 -38.58 13.78 -1.70
C PRO A 69 -38.79 12.58 -2.65
N GLY A 70 -39.41 11.51 -2.16
CA GLY A 70 -39.74 10.33 -2.97
C GLY A 70 -38.59 9.34 -3.24
N GLN A 71 -37.34 9.68 -2.94
CA GLN A 71 -36.17 8.90 -3.37
C GLN A 71 -35.72 7.78 -2.41
N ARG A 72 -36.61 7.28 -1.54
CA ARG A 72 -36.27 6.29 -0.49
C ARG A 72 -35.66 5.00 -1.04
N ARG A 73 -36.15 4.53 -2.19
CA ARG A 73 -35.64 3.29 -2.84
C ARG A 73 -34.21 3.48 -3.33
N ALA A 74 -33.93 4.59 -4.01
CA ALA A 74 -32.59 4.92 -4.50
C ALA A 74 -31.59 5.08 -3.36
N ALA A 75 -31.94 5.81 -2.29
CA ALA A 75 -31.09 5.93 -1.11
C ALA A 75 -30.80 4.58 -0.43
N THR A 76 -31.81 3.70 -0.35
CA THR A 76 -31.65 2.36 0.22
C THR A 76 -30.73 1.48 -0.63
N ALA A 77 -30.86 1.55 -1.96
CA ALA A 77 -29.97 0.82 -2.88
C ALA A 77 -28.52 1.28 -2.74
N LEU A 78 -28.28 2.59 -2.65
CA LEU A 78 -26.93 3.15 -2.47
C LEU A 78 -26.33 2.79 -1.11
N VAL A 79 -27.12 2.83 -0.02
CA VAL A 79 -26.69 2.33 1.29
C VAL A 79 -26.29 0.86 1.21
N GLY A 80 -27.10 0.03 0.54
CA GLY A 80 -26.81 -1.39 0.32
C GLY A 80 -25.52 -1.61 -0.46
N LEU A 81 -25.38 -0.94 -1.61
CA LEU A 81 -24.20 -1.00 -2.46
C LEU A 81 -22.94 -0.63 -1.68
N GLY A 82 -22.98 0.48 -0.93
CA GLY A 82 -21.83 0.91 -0.14
C GLY A 82 -21.51 -0.05 1.01
N THR A 83 -22.51 -0.60 1.68
CA THR A 83 -22.31 -1.58 2.78
C THR A 83 -21.64 -2.85 2.28
N VAL A 84 -22.10 -3.40 1.14
CA VAL A 84 -21.56 -4.65 0.59
C VAL A 84 -20.16 -4.43 0.00
N SER A 85 -19.97 -3.36 -0.78
CA SER A 85 -18.68 -3.06 -1.42
C SER A 85 -17.57 -2.66 -0.43
N ALA A 86 -17.92 -2.20 0.77
CA ALA A 86 -16.96 -1.90 1.83
C ALA A 86 -16.25 -3.16 2.38
N LEU A 87 -16.89 -4.33 2.33
CA LEU A 87 -16.32 -5.57 2.90
C LEU A 87 -14.99 -5.97 2.24
N PRO A 88 -14.91 -6.15 0.91
CA PRO A 88 -13.66 -6.57 0.31
C PRO A 88 -12.60 -5.46 0.36
N ALA A 89 -12.99 -4.17 0.37
CA ALA A 89 -12.07 -3.07 0.64
C ALA A 89 -11.46 -3.16 2.05
N ALA A 90 -12.25 -3.51 3.07
CA ALA A 90 -11.75 -3.70 4.42
C ALA A 90 -10.75 -4.88 4.53
N VAL A 91 -10.99 -5.97 3.78
CA VAL A 91 -10.05 -7.10 3.73
C VAL A 91 -8.70 -6.69 3.11
N ALA A 92 -8.73 -5.97 1.98
CA ALA A 92 -7.50 -5.45 1.37
C ALA A 92 -6.75 -4.51 2.34
N GLY A 93 -7.47 -3.59 2.98
CA GLY A 93 -6.87 -2.65 3.94
C GLY A 93 -6.27 -3.33 5.17
N LEU A 94 -6.89 -4.41 5.67
CA LEU A 94 -6.33 -5.20 6.78
C LEU A 94 -5.04 -5.93 6.37
N ASN A 95 -4.98 -6.44 5.14
CA ASN A 95 -3.79 -7.07 4.57
C ASN A 95 -2.63 -6.06 4.47
N ASP A 96 -2.89 -4.87 3.93
CA ASP A 96 -1.90 -3.79 3.85
C ASP A 96 -1.43 -3.35 5.24
N TRP A 97 -2.38 -3.10 6.15
CA TRP A 97 -2.10 -2.67 7.53
C TRP A 97 -1.18 -3.65 8.28
N ALA A 98 -1.30 -4.95 8.02
CA ALA A 98 -0.48 -5.97 8.67
C ALA A 98 1.00 -5.91 8.29
N THR A 99 1.37 -5.15 7.26
CA THR A 99 2.77 -4.94 6.82
C THR A 99 3.30 -3.55 7.16
N LEU A 100 2.49 -2.70 7.82
CA LEU A 100 2.88 -1.36 8.22
C LEU A 100 3.81 -1.36 9.45
N SER A 101 4.66 -0.33 9.51
CA SER A 101 5.44 0.01 10.70
C SER A 101 4.55 0.24 11.93
N ARG A 102 5.12 0.15 13.15
CA ARG A 102 4.33 0.25 14.40
C ARG A 102 3.59 1.57 14.52
N ASP A 103 4.24 2.69 14.21
CA ASP A 103 3.67 4.03 14.27
C ASP A 103 2.52 4.21 13.27
N GLN A 104 2.67 3.71 12.03
CA GLN A 104 1.59 3.67 11.05
C GLN A 104 0.44 2.75 11.52
N ARG A 105 0.75 1.57 12.09
CA ARG A 105 -0.27 0.64 12.58
C ARG A 105 -1.14 1.23 13.70
N ARG A 106 -0.59 2.08 14.57
CA ARG A 106 -1.37 2.74 15.64
C ARG A 106 -2.48 3.62 15.08
N ILE A 107 -2.16 4.48 14.10
CA ILE A 107 -3.15 5.29 13.39
C ILE A 107 -4.10 4.38 12.60
N GLY A 108 -3.56 3.36 11.94
CA GLY A 108 -4.32 2.35 11.20
C GLY A 108 -5.39 1.62 12.03
N LEU A 109 -5.11 1.33 13.31
CA LEU A 109 -6.09 0.73 14.22
C LEU A 109 -7.27 1.67 14.49
N VAL A 110 -6.99 2.95 14.74
CA VAL A 110 -8.05 3.95 14.99
C VAL A 110 -8.85 4.19 13.72
N HIS A 111 -8.18 4.23 12.55
CA HIS A 111 -8.83 4.28 11.25
C HIS A 111 -9.76 3.07 11.03
N ALA A 112 -9.28 1.85 11.27
CA ALA A 112 -10.06 0.63 11.11
C ALA A 112 -11.25 0.59 12.08
N ALA A 113 -11.07 1.02 13.33
CA ALA A 113 -12.14 1.09 14.32
C ALA A 113 -13.23 2.09 13.91
N ALA A 114 -12.86 3.29 13.46
CA ALA A 114 -13.81 4.30 12.99
C ALA A 114 -14.63 3.79 11.79
N ASN A 115 -13.98 3.14 10.83
CA ASN A 115 -14.66 2.57 9.67
C ASN A 115 -15.50 1.35 10.01
N THR A 116 -15.11 0.55 11.00
CA THR A 116 -15.93 -0.57 11.51
C THR A 116 -17.22 -0.05 12.15
N VAL A 117 -17.14 1.02 12.95
CA VAL A 117 -18.31 1.71 13.50
C VAL A 117 -19.18 2.27 12.37
N GLY A 118 -18.58 2.94 11.38
CA GLY A 118 -19.29 3.45 10.20
C GLY A 118 -20.04 2.35 9.43
N LEU A 119 -19.36 1.23 9.15
CA LEU A 119 -19.95 0.09 8.47
C LEU A 119 -21.10 -0.55 9.27
N ALA A 120 -20.94 -0.70 10.59
CA ALA A 120 -22.01 -1.21 11.45
C ALA A 120 -23.23 -0.28 11.46
N LEU A 121 -23.03 1.04 11.46
CA LEU A 121 -24.10 2.03 11.36
C LEU A 121 -24.81 1.96 9.99
N TYR A 122 -24.07 1.76 8.90
CA TYR A 122 -24.66 1.56 7.57
C TYR A 122 -25.41 0.23 7.43
N ALA A 123 -24.92 -0.86 8.02
CA ALA A 123 -25.64 -2.12 8.11
C ALA A 123 -26.94 -1.97 8.92
N GLY A 124 -26.88 -1.29 10.06
CA GLY A 124 -28.06 -0.94 10.86
C GLY A 124 -29.04 -0.03 10.11
N SER A 125 -28.52 0.93 9.33
CA SER A 125 -29.33 1.77 8.45
C SER A 125 -30.07 0.95 7.40
N LEU A 126 -29.35 0.05 6.72
CA LEU A 126 -29.94 -0.84 5.71
C LEU A 126 -31.05 -1.70 6.33
N ALA A 127 -30.79 -2.33 7.48
CA ALA A 127 -31.79 -3.11 8.21
C ALA A 127 -33.01 -2.26 8.60
N ALA A 128 -32.82 -1.04 9.11
CA ALA A 128 -33.92 -0.15 9.46
C ALA A 128 -34.76 0.25 8.22
N ARG A 129 -34.12 0.54 7.08
CA ARG A 129 -34.80 0.88 5.83
C ARG A 129 -35.61 -0.29 5.27
N LEU A 130 -35.05 -1.50 5.30
CA LEU A 130 -35.73 -2.71 4.85
C LEU A 130 -36.94 -3.07 5.72
N ASN A 131 -36.91 -2.69 7.00
CA ASN A 131 -38.04 -2.82 7.93
C ASN A 131 -39.00 -1.62 7.93
N GLY A 132 -38.92 -0.72 6.93
CA GLY A 132 -39.80 0.44 6.81
C GLY A 132 -39.52 1.61 7.77
N ARG A 133 -38.53 1.49 8.66
CA ARG A 133 -38.12 2.53 9.63
C ARG A 133 -37.16 3.53 9.00
N HIS A 134 -37.59 4.20 7.93
CA HIS A 134 -36.73 5.08 7.12
C HIS A 134 -36.12 6.26 7.89
N GLY A 135 -36.83 6.85 8.85
CA GLY A 135 -36.29 7.95 9.67
C GLY A 135 -35.07 7.52 10.49
N LEU A 136 -35.15 6.35 11.15
CA LEU A 136 -34.02 5.76 11.85
C LEU A 136 -32.89 5.39 10.88
N GLY A 137 -33.23 4.78 9.74
CA GLY A 137 -32.23 4.45 8.71
C GLY A 137 -31.46 5.67 8.23
N ARG A 138 -32.15 6.78 7.98
CA ARG A 138 -31.51 8.05 7.63
C ARG A 138 -30.59 8.55 8.75
N ALA A 139 -31.06 8.59 10.00
CA ALA A 139 -30.23 9.03 11.13
C ALA A 139 -28.95 8.17 11.28
N LEU A 140 -29.07 6.85 11.19
CA LEU A 140 -27.94 5.92 11.22
C LEU A 140 -26.97 6.13 10.05
N SER A 141 -27.48 6.41 8.83
CA SER A 141 -26.64 6.73 7.67
C SER A 141 -25.81 7.99 7.88
N TYR A 142 -26.38 9.06 8.47
CA TYR A 142 -25.63 10.29 8.74
C TYR A 142 -24.57 10.11 9.84
N LEU A 143 -24.88 9.34 10.89
CA LEU A 143 -23.88 8.96 11.90
C LEU A 143 -22.77 8.09 11.29
N GLY A 144 -23.14 7.14 10.43
CA GLY A 144 -22.22 6.27 9.70
C GLY A 144 -21.29 7.08 8.79
N LEU A 145 -21.84 8.04 8.03
CA LEU A 145 -21.06 8.95 7.20
C LEU A 145 -20.08 9.80 8.02
N SER A 146 -20.50 10.24 9.21
CA SER A 146 -19.65 11.02 10.11
C SER A 146 -18.46 10.19 10.62
N ALA A 147 -18.71 8.95 11.04
CA ALA A 147 -17.66 8.01 11.46
C ALA A 147 -16.71 7.66 10.29
N ALA A 148 -17.26 7.35 9.12
CA ALA A 148 -16.48 7.07 7.91
C ALA A 148 -15.64 8.29 7.47
N SER A 149 -16.16 9.51 7.62
CA SER A 149 -15.42 10.75 7.31
C SER A 149 -14.23 10.95 8.28
N GLY A 150 -14.41 10.65 9.57
CA GLY A 150 -13.31 10.61 10.54
C GLY A 150 -12.27 9.54 10.20
N GLY A 151 -12.73 8.35 9.78
CA GLY A 151 -11.89 7.29 9.24
C GLY A 151 -11.10 7.75 8.00
N ALA A 152 -11.75 8.40 7.04
CA ALA A 152 -11.13 8.92 5.82
C ALA A 152 -10.05 9.96 6.13
N TYR A 153 -10.27 10.85 7.10
CA TYR A 153 -9.24 11.78 7.56
C TYR A 153 -7.99 11.05 8.11
N LEU A 154 -8.17 10.01 8.93
CA LEU A 154 -7.07 9.19 9.43
C LEU A 154 -6.37 8.40 8.30
N GLY A 155 -7.13 7.93 7.30
CA GLY A 155 -6.58 7.27 6.11
C GLY A 155 -5.73 8.22 5.26
N GLY A 156 -6.19 9.46 5.07
CA GLY A 156 -5.42 10.51 4.42
C GLY A 156 -4.14 10.85 5.19
N HIS A 157 -4.19 10.86 6.52
CA HIS A 157 -2.99 11.04 7.34
C HIS A 157 -1.97 9.91 7.16
N LEU A 158 -2.42 8.65 7.11
CA LEU A 158 -1.55 7.50 6.80
C LEU A 158 -0.89 7.65 5.43
N ALA A 159 -1.70 7.89 4.40
CA ALA A 159 -1.23 7.93 3.01
C ALA A 159 -0.32 9.14 2.74
N TYR A 160 -0.77 10.34 3.08
CA TYR A 160 -0.12 11.57 2.66
C TYR A 160 0.93 12.10 3.66
N LYS A 161 0.75 11.88 4.96
CA LYS A 161 1.73 12.34 5.97
C LYS A 161 2.76 11.26 6.29
N GLN A 162 2.33 10.01 6.45
CA GLN A 162 3.21 8.90 6.83
C GLN A 162 3.68 8.06 5.64
N GLY A 163 3.25 8.38 4.42
CA GLY A 163 3.68 7.68 3.20
C GLY A 163 3.23 6.22 3.13
N ALA A 164 2.24 5.79 3.92
CA ALA A 164 1.77 4.41 3.91
C ALA A 164 1.23 4.06 2.52
N GLN A 165 1.74 2.96 1.94
CA GLN A 165 1.38 2.47 0.59
C GLN A 165 1.79 3.41 -0.57
N ALA A 166 2.51 4.50 -0.31
CA ALA A 166 3.18 5.30 -1.34
C ALA A 166 4.57 4.73 -1.62
N SER A 167 4.99 4.75 -2.89
CA SER A 167 6.34 4.30 -3.25
C SER A 167 7.40 5.20 -2.59
N GLN A 168 8.25 4.60 -1.75
CA GLN A 168 9.31 5.31 -1.06
C GLN A 168 10.58 5.50 -1.90
N SER A 169 10.70 4.79 -3.03
CA SER A 169 11.90 4.87 -3.87
C SER A 169 11.84 6.01 -4.90
N VAL A 170 10.64 6.44 -5.31
CA VAL A 170 10.45 7.51 -6.32
C VAL A 170 11.15 8.82 -5.91
N SER A 171 11.11 9.17 -4.63
CA SER A 171 11.71 10.41 -4.13
C SER A 171 13.24 10.43 -4.29
N GLU A 172 13.90 9.28 -4.39
CA GLU A 172 15.35 9.21 -4.58
C GLU A 172 15.77 9.66 -5.98
N LEU A 173 14.90 9.53 -7.00
CA LEU A 173 15.21 10.02 -8.34
C LEU A 173 15.49 11.52 -8.35
N HIS A 174 14.85 12.31 -7.50
CA HIS A 174 15.10 13.75 -7.41
C HIS A 174 16.47 14.11 -6.81
N LEU A 175 17.21 13.14 -6.28
CA LEU A 175 18.54 13.32 -5.71
C LEU A 175 19.67 12.90 -6.66
N ILE A 176 19.33 12.35 -7.83
CA ILE A 176 20.29 11.98 -8.87
C ILE A 176 20.37 13.14 -9.87
N SER A 177 21.59 13.57 -10.19
CA SER A 177 21.81 14.59 -11.22
C SER A 177 21.66 14.03 -12.65
N ASP A 178 21.33 14.90 -13.61
CA ASP A 178 21.18 14.50 -15.02
C ASP A 178 22.50 13.97 -15.63
N GLY A 179 22.36 13.05 -16.59
CA GLY A 179 23.50 12.50 -17.35
C GLY A 179 23.88 11.07 -16.95
N TRP A 180 24.94 10.57 -17.57
CA TRP A 180 25.45 9.22 -17.33
C TRP A 180 26.45 9.19 -16.19
N HIS A 181 26.20 8.33 -15.22
CA HIS A 181 27.01 8.14 -14.01
C HIS A 181 27.70 6.80 -14.03
N ARG A 182 29.02 6.78 -13.83
CA ARG A 182 29.77 5.53 -13.71
C ARG A 182 29.47 4.87 -12.37
N VAL A 183 29.01 3.62 -12.41
CA VAL A 183 28.70 2.83 -11.21
C VAL A 183 29.67 1.67 -10.97
N GLY A 184 30.52 1.34 -11.95
CA GLY A 184 31.57 0.34 -11.78
C GLY A 184 32.19 -0.13 -13.08
N ASP A 185 32.99 -1.19 -13.02
CA ASP A 185 33.55 -1.85 -14.18
C ASP A 185 32.96 -3.26 -14.31
N LEU A 186 32.51 -3.63 -15.50
CA LEU A 186 31.84 -4.90 -15.77
C LEU A 186 32.67 -6.09 -15.29
N GLY A 187 33.99 -6.08 -15.58
CA GLY A 187 34.91 -7.15 -15.20
C GLY A 187 35.09 -7.32 -13.69
N SER A 188 34.79 -6.27 -12.89
CA SER A 188 34.89 -6.31 -11.43
C SER A 188 33.59 -6.71 -10.74
N LEU A 189 32.46 -6.72 -11.47
CA LEU A 189 31.17 -7.08 -10.90
C LEU A 189 31.04 -8.61 -10.84
N PRO A 190 30.81 -9.18 -9.64
CA PRO A 190 30.48 -10.59 -9.51
C PRO A 190 29.19 -10.91 -10.27
N ARG A 191 29.10 -12.13 -10.79
CA ARG A 191 27.90 -12.61 -11.46
C ARG A 191 26.90 -13.11 -10.42
N HIS A 192 25.63 -12.84 -10.66
CA HIS A 192 24.50 -13.34 -9.84
C HIS A 192 24.54 -12.93 -8.36
N GLU A 193 25.24 -11.84 -8.04
CA GLU A 193 25.33 -11.26 -6.70
C GLU A 193 24.88 -9.79 -6.73
N LEU A 194 24.38 -9.30 -5.60
CA LEU A 194 23.98 -7.91 -5.43
C LEU A 194 25.19 -7.08 -4.98
N VAL A 195 25.49 -6.01 -5.71
CA VAL A 195 26.53 -5.05 -5.34
C VAL A 195 25.91 -3.68 -5.13
N THR A 196 26.17 -3.06 -3.99
CA THR A 196 25.73 -1.68 -3.73
C THR A 196 26.73 -0.67 -4.26
N LYS A 197 26.22 0.36 -4.94
CA LYS A 197 26.98 1.54 -5.39
C LYS A 197 26.19 2.81 -5.07
N LYS A 198 26.81 3.96 -5.31
CA LYS A 198 26.16 5.25 -5.19
C LYS A 198 26.19 6.00 -6.51
N ILE A 199 25.11 6.70 -6.79
CA ILE A 199 25.04 7.78 -7.78
C ILE A 199 24.67 9.02 -6.97
N ASP A 200 25.55 10.02 -6.93
CA ASP A 200 25.46 11.13 -5.99
C ASP A 200 25.24 10.61 -4.55
N ASP A 201 24.13 10.99 -3.91
CA ASP A 201 23.76 10.55 -2.56
C ASP A 201 22.80 9.34 -2.54
N VAL A 202 22.45 8.78 -3.69
CA VAL A 202 21.48 7.68 -3.82
C VAL A 202 22.18 6.34 -3.93
N SER A 203 21.79 5.41 -3.06
CA SER A 203 22.23 4.02 -3.13
C SER A 203 21.49 3.27 -4.24
N VAL A 204 22.24 2.55 -5.07
CA VAL A 204 21.71 1.65 -6.10
C VAL A 204 22.28 0.25 -5.92
N ILE A 205 21.50 -0.77 -6.27
CA ILE A 205 22.01 -2.14 -6.40
C ILE A 205 22.27 -2.46 -7.86
N LEU A 206 23.38 -3.16 -8.08
CA LEU A 206 23.82 -3.70 -9.34
C LEU A 206 23.65 -5.20 -9.29
N TYR A 207 23.08 -5.76 -10.35
CA TYR A 207 23.02 -7.21 -10.57
C TYR A 207 23.52 -7.53 -11.98
N ARG A 208 24.45 -8.48 -12.07
CA ARG A 208 25.05 -8.89 -13.35
C ARG A 208 24.60 -10.30 -13.72
N ASP A 209 24.09 -10.44 -14.95
CA ASP A 209 23.87 -11.73 -15.60
C ASP A 209 24.55 -11.75 -16.98
N GLY A 210 25.57 -12.58 -17.14
CA GLY A 210 26.42 -12.56 -18.33
C GLY A 210 27.14 -11.22 -18.50
N ASP A 211 26.81 -10.50 -19.57
CA ASP A 211 27.31 -9.15 -19.86
C ASP A 211 26.25 -8.05 -19.64
N ASP A 212 25.03 -8.46 -19.28
CA ASP A 212 23.96 -7.55 -18.91
C ASP A 212 24.09 -7.16 -17.43
N VAL A 213 23.88 -5.87 -17.15
CA VAL A 213 23.88 -5.32 -15.80
C VAL A 213 22.61 -4.52 -15.60
N THR A 214 21.86 -4.87 -14.56
CA THR A 214 20.72 -4.10 -14.09
C THR A 214 21.16 -3.19 -12.95
N VAL A 215 20.80 -1.92 -13.03
CA VAL A 215 20.97 -0.94 -11.94
C VAL A 215 19.59 -0.52 -11.47
N MET A 216 19.27 -0.74 -10.20
CA MET A 216 17.99 -0.32 -9.62
C MET A 216 18.19 0.39 -8.28
N LEU A 217 17.21 1.17 -7.86
CA LEU A 217 17.25 1.83 -6.55
C LEU A 217 17.37 0.78 -5.43
N GLU A 218 18.21 1.06 -4.44
CA GLU A 218 18.49 0.12 -3.35
C GLU A 218 17.33 0.03 -2.36
N ARG A 219 16.59 1.12 -2.18
CA ARG A 219 15.47 1.16 -1.24
C ARG A 219 14.22 0.58 -1.84
N CYS A 220 13.67 -0.46 -1.20
CA CYS A 220 12.41 -1.09 -1.58
C CYS A 220 11.26 -0.05 -1.60
N PRO A 221 10.41 -0.02 -2.64
CA PRO A 221 9.32 0.95 -2.77
C PRO A 221 8.27 0.85 -1.66
N HIS A 222 8.16 -0.28 -0.96
CA HIS A 222 7.16 -0.45 0.10
C HIS A 222 7.42 0.45 1.33
N GLN A 223 8.57 0.31 1.97
CA GLN A 223 8.93 1.05 3.20
C GLN A 223 10.42 1.40 3.27
N SER A 224 11.11 1.52 2.14
CA SER A 224 12.56 1.79 2.10
C SER A 224 13.44 0.67 2.64
N GLY A 225 12.95 -0.57 2.64
CA GLY A 225 13.75 -1.72 3.07
C GLY A 225 15.01 -1.91 2.20
N PRO A 226 16.15 -2.31 2.79
CA PRO A 226 17.43 -2.37 2.10
C PRO A 226 17.49 -3.61 1.23
N LEU A 227 17.34 -3.46 -0.09
CA LEU A 227 17.34 -4.60 -1.01
C LEU A 227 18.70 -5.29 -1.07
N ALA A 228 19.79 -4.56 -0.82
CA ALA A 228 21.14 -5.13 -0.81
C ALA A 228 21.38 -6.14 0.32
N GLU A 229 20.62 -6.04 1.42
CA GLU A 229 20.64 -7.00 2.53
C GLU A 229 19.68 -8.19 2.31
N GLY A 230 19.00 -8.20 1.17
CA GLY A 230 18.07 -9.26 0.77
C GLY A 230 18.76 -10.49 0.18
N THR A 231 17.93 -11.41 -0.31
CA THR A 231 18.37 -12.64 -0.99
C THR A 231 18.05 -12.55 -2.48
N VAL A 232 18.88 -13.20 -3.30
CA VAL A 232 18.54 -13.46 -4.71
C VAL A 232 17.89 -14.84 -4.78
N GLU A 233 16.65 -14.90 -5.24
CA GLU A 233 15.84 -16.11 -5.31
C GLU A 233 15.27 -16.33 -6.71
N GLN A 234 15.06 -17.59 -7.09
CA GLN A 234 14.38 -17.95 -8.33
C GLN A 234 12.87 -18.04 -8.09
N ILE A 235 12.11 -17.10 -8.65
CA ILE A 235 10.65 -17.02 -8.50
C ILE A 235 10.02 -16.98 -9.89
N ASP A 236 9.11 -17.93 -10.15
CA ASP A 236 8.43 -18.08 -11.44
C ASP A 236 9.37 -18.09 -12.66
N GLY A 237 10.58 -18.65 -12.49
CA GLY A 237 11.60 -18.75 -13.55
C GLY A 237 12.48 -17.51 -13.73
N HIS A 238 12.41 -16.53 -12.83
CA HIS A 238 13.21 -15.31 -12.86
C HIS A 238 14.04 -15.15 -11.59
N ALA A 239 15.28 -14.67 -11.75
CA ALA A 239 16.07 -14.18 -10.62
C ALA A 239 15.41 -12.91 -10.05
N CYS A 240 15.11 -12.92 -8.76
CA CYS A 240 14.47 -11.83 -8.05
C CYS A 240 15.25 -11.46 -6.81
N VAL A 241 15.33 -10.16 -6.47
CA VAL A 241 15.77 -9.72 -5.15
C VAL A 241 14.58 -9.72 -4.20
N VAL A 242 14.70 -10.39 -3.06
CA VAL A 242 13.68 -10.47 -2.01
C VAL A 242 14.08 -9.56 -0.85
N CYS A 243 13.26 -8.54 -0.60
CA CYS A 243 13.49 -7.57 0.46
C CYS A 243 13.42 -8.23 1.85
N PRO A 244 14.42 -8.03 2.72
CA PRO A 244 14.52 -8.75 4.00
C PRO A 244 13.48 -8.30 5.03
N TRP A 245 12.84 -7.15 4.84
CA TRP A 245 11.87 -6.63 5.83
C TRP A 245 10.52 -7.35 5.77
N HIS A 246 9.96 -7.48 4.57
CA HIS A 246 8.58 -7.95 4.40
C HIS A 246 8.40 -8.92 3.22
N GLY A 247 9.48 -9.26 2.50
CA GLY A 247 9.45 -10.24 1.42
C GLY A 247 8.98 -9.73 0.06
N SER A 248 8.90 -8.41 -0.15
CA SER A 248 8.65 -7.88 -1.51
C SER A 248 9.75 -8.35 -2.46
N ALA A 249 9.35 -8.90 -3.60
CA ALA A 249 10.27 -9.50 -4.56
C ALA A 249 10.19 -8.79 -5.91
N PHE A 250 11.35 -8.45 -6.48
CA PHE A 250 11.46 -7.72 -7.74
C PHE A 250 12.39 -8.46 -8.69
N ARG A 251 12.02 -8.57 -9.96
CA ARG A 251 12.85 -9.20 -10.98
C ARG A 251 14.14 -8.42 -11.19
N LEU A 252 15.25 -9.14 -11.24
CA LEU A 252 16.57 -8.55 -11.41
C LEU A 252 16.93 -8.21 -12.86
N ASN A 253 16.07 -8.56 -13.82
CA ASN A 253 16.23 -8.24 -15.24
C ASN A 253 15.29 -7.12 -15.74
N GLY A 254 14.56 -6.45 -14.86
CA GLY A 254 13.57 -5.43 -15.26
C GLY A 254 12.90 -4.66 -14.12
N GLY A 255 13.07 -5.08 -12.87
CA GLY A 255 12.51 -4.42 -11.68
C GLY A 255 11.06 -4.77 -11.41
N GLU A 256 10.42 -5.59 -12.24
CA GLU A 256 8.98 -5.88 -12.10
C GLU A 256 8.70 -6.56 -10.76
N VAL A 257 7.64 -6.10 -10.08
CA VAL A 257 7.22 -6.70 -8.82
C VAL A 257 6.59 -8.06 -9.06
N VAL A 258 7.04 -9.06 -8.31
CA VAL A 258 6.52 -10.44 -8.37
C VAL A 258 5.71 -10.76 -7.12
N HIS A 259 6.20 -10.32 -5.96
CA HIS A 259 5.52 -10.50 -4.67
C HIS A 259 5.47 -9.19 -3.90
N GLY A 260 4.32 -8.95 -3.25
CA GLY A 260 4.11 -7.83 -2.36
C GLY A 260 4.83 -7.99 -1.01
N PRO A 261 4.69 -7.02 -0.08
CA PRO A 261 3.66 -5.97 -0.04
C PRO A 261 3.83 -4.75 -0.95
N ALA A 262 4.98 -4.55 -1.61
CA ALA A 262 5.06 -3.56 -2.68
C ALA A 262 4.05 -3.89 -3.79
N ALA A 263 3.26 -2.91 -4.23
CA ALA A 263 2.35 -3.07 -5.35
C ALA A 263 2.93 -2.53 -6.68
N ASN A 264 3.96 -1.68 -6.59
CA ASN A 264 4.59 -1.06 -7.76
C ASN A 264 5.95 -1.74 -8.03
N ASP A 265 6.37 -1.70 -9.29
CA ASP A 265 7.70 -2.15 -9.72
C ASP A 265 8.81 -1.36 -9.01
N GLN A 266 9.99 -1.99 -8.91
CA GLN A 266 11.19 -1.28 -8.50
C GLN A 266 11.76 -0.48 -9.65
N ILE A 267 12.26 0.72 -9.33
CA ILE A 267 12.80 1.65 -10.31
C ILE A 267 14.17 1.15 -10.79
N VAL A 268 14.22 0.79 -12.07
CA VAL A 268 15.45 0.49 -12.81
C VAL A 268 15.93 1.73 -13.54
N LEU A 269 17.22 2.03 -13.39
CA LEU A 269 17.88 3.12 -14.10
C LEU A 269 18.33 2.63 -15.48
N PRO A 270 18.11 3.38 -16.58
CA PRO A 270 18.70 3.07 -17.86
C PRO A 270 20.21 2.84 -17.72
N THR A 271 20.66 1.65 -18.13
CA THR A 271 22.02 1.17 -17.92
C THR A 271 22.70 0.88 -19.24
N ARG A 272 23.99 1.15 -19.34
CA ARG A 272 24.82 0.78 -20.49
C ARG A 272 26.22 0.34 -20.05
N VAL A 273 26.87 -0.44 -20.90
CA VAL A 273 28.29 -0.78 -20.76
C VAL A 273 29.08 -0.12 -21.90
N VAL A 274 29.99 0.81 -21.58
CA VAL A 274 30.83 1.50 -22.57
C VAL A 274 32.30 1.24 -22.26
N SER A 275 32.99 0.52 -23.16
CA SER A 275 34.40 0.17 -23.00
C SER A 275 34.68 -0.52 -21.64
N GLY A 276 33.78 -1.42 -21.22
CA GLY A 276 33.87 -2.16 -19.96
C GLY A 276 33.42 -1.38 -18.71
N ARG A 277 33.06 -0.10 -18.82
CA ARG A 277 32.49 0.70 -17.73
C ARG A 277 30.98 0.57 -17.71
N VAL A 278 30.42 0.31 -16.53
CA VAL A 278 28.96 0.31 -16.31
C VAL A 278 28.54 1.73 -15.93
N GLU A 279 27.58 2.25 -16.68
CA GLU A 279 27.01 3.58 -16.46
C GLU A 279 25.48 3.48 -16.34
N ALA A 280 24.90 4.30 -15.47
CA ALA A 280 23.45 4.45 -15.30
C ALA A 280 23.04 5.93 -15.31
N ARG A 281 21.78 6.20 -15.63
CA ARG A 281 21.24 7.57 -15.63
C ARG A 281 19.81 7.60 -15.09
N LEU A 282 19.27 8.81 -14.89
CA LEU A 282 17.83 8.98 -14.70
C LEU A 282 17.03 8.42 -15.90
N PRO A 283 15.86 7.79 -15.66
CA PRO A 283 14.93 7.33 -16.70
C PRO A 283 14.67 8.40 -17.78
#